data_AF-A0A9E5ETX0-F1
#
_entry.id   AF-A0A9E5ETX0-F1
#
_cell.length_a   1.000
_cell.length_b   1.000
_cell.length_c   1.000
_cell.angle_alpha   90.00
_cell.angle_beta   90.00
_cell.angle_gamma   90.00
#
_symmetry.space_group_name_H-M   'P 1'
#
loop_
_entity.id
_entity.type
_entity.pdbx_description
1 polymer ?
#
loop_
_entity_poly.entity_id
_entity_poly.type
_entity_poly.pdbx_seq_one_letter_code
_entity_poly.pdbx_strand_id
1 'polypeptide(L)'
;MLSSGEYELIIARLKRNLNILVQGLRSQGLQVLGGATPIVSVVVGDEEQTLKAGHILFQKGFYVQSVIFPAVPYHGGVLRIQVNANHKPDSVKDLVNAFKELQKEIEFPTAGLKKAA
;
A
#
# COMPACT_ATOMS: atom_id res chain seq x y z
N MET A 1 -11.81 -27.09 9.77
CA MET A 1 -11.89 -25.63 9.55
C MET A 1 -11.84 -25.00 10.94
N LEU A 2 -11.03 -23.97 11.16
CA LEU A 2 -10.91 -23.32 12.48
C LEU A 2 -12.25 -22.65 12.82
N SER A 3 -13.12 -23.36 13.53
CA SER A 3 -14.47 -22.95 13.90
C SER A 3 -14.52 -22.30 15.28
N SER A 4 -13.55 -21.43 15.58
CA SER A 4 -13.52 -20.65 16.82
C SER A 4 -14.05 -19.25 16.55
N GLY A 5 -14.81 -18.66 17.48
CA GLY A 5 -15.29 -17.27 17.37
C GLY A 5 -14.15 -16.25 17.23
N GLU A 6 -12.93 -16.62 17.63
CA GLU A 6 -11.71 -15.84 17.41
C GLU A 6 -11.40 -15.61 15.92
N TYR A 7 -11.66 -16.61 15.06
CA TYR A 7 -11.46 -16.48 13.62
C TYR A 7 -12.30 -15.33 13.04
N GLU A 8 -13.58 -15.27 13.41
CA GLU A 8 -14.49 -14.23 12.92
C GLU A 8 -14.02 -12.83 13.33
N LEU A 9 -13.57 -12.68 14.58
CA LEU A 9 -13.02 -11.43 15.10
C LEU A 9 -11.73 -11.02 14.37
N ILE A 10 -10.80 -11.95 14.15
CA ILE A 10 -9.53 -11.69 13.46
C ILE A 10 -9.78 -11.28 12.01
N ILE A 11 -10.65 -12.01 11.30
CA ILE A 11 -11.00 -11.68 9.91
C ILE A 11 -11.74 -10.35 9.82
N ALA A 12 -12.66 -10.05 10.74
CA ALA A 12 -13.34 -8.75 10.77
C ALA A 12 -12.34 -7.59 10.96
N ARG A 13 -11.37 -7.72 11.88
CA ARG A 13 -10.32 -6.71 12.09
C ARG A 13 -9.43 -6.54 10.86
N LEU A 14 -9.02 -7.65 10.25
CA LEU A 14 -8.23 -7.65 9.02
C LEU A 14 -8.95 -6.94 7.87
N LYS A 15 -10.22 -7.30 7.63
CA LYS A 15 -11.05 -6.68 6.59
C LYS A 15 -11.25 -5.18 6.82
N ARG A 16 -11.47 -4.77 8.07
CA ARG A 16 -11.56 -3.35 8.44
C ARG A 16 -10.27 -2.60 8.10
N ASN A 17 -9.12 -3.13 8.51
CA ASN A 17 -7.82 -2.51 8.26
C ASN A 17 -7.52 -2.44 6.75
N LEU A 18 -7.81 -3.51 6.01
CA LEU A 18 -7.66 -3.56 4.57
C LEU A 18 -8.53 -2.53 3.86
N ASN A 19 -9.80 -2.38 4.28
CA ASN A 19 -10.70 -1.37 3.71
C ASN A 19 -10.21 0.06 3.96
N ILE A 20 -9.77 0.38 5.19
CA ILE A 20 -9.20 1.70 5.51
C ILE A 20 -8.00 2.00 4.60
N LEU A 21 -7.09 1.04 4.45
CA LEU A 21 -5.90 1.20 3.62
C LEU A 21 -6.27 1.39 2.14
N VAL A 22 -7.04 0.47 1.55
CA VAL A 22 -7.34 0.46 0.12
C VAL A 22 -8.18 1.67 -0.28
N GLN A 23 -9.23 1.98 0.48
CA GLN A 23 -10.07 3.15 0.20
C GLN A 23 -9.30 4.44 0.43
N GLY A 24 -8.52 4.52 1.51
CA GLY A 24 -7.68 5.67 1.82
C GLY A 24 -6.70 5.99 0.70
N LEU A 25 -5.91 5.00 0.26
CA LEU A 25 -4.95 5.18 -0.84
C LEU A 25 -5.63 5.49 -2.17
N ARG A 26 -6.70 4.78 -2.54
CA ARG A 26 -7.43 5.05 -3.80
C ARG A 26 -8.07 6.43 -3.82
N SER A 27 -8.59 6.91 -2.69
CA SER A 27 -9.20 8.24 -2.58
C SER A 27 -8.19 9.37 -2.82
N GLN A 28 -6.90 9.09 -2.70
CA GLN A 28 -5.82 10.03 -3.01
C GLN A 28 -5.38 10.00 -4.47
N GLY A 29 -6.01 9.20 -5.33
CA GLY A 29 -5.65 9.07 -6.75
C GLY A 29 -4.48 8.12 -7.05
N LEU A 30 -3.95 7.45 -6.02
CA LEU A 30 -2.86 6.47 -6.16
C LEU A 30 -3.33 5.21 -6.92
N GLN A 31 -2.48 4.70 -7.80
CA GLN A 31 -2.71 3.43 -8.45
C GLN A 31 -2.42 2.27 -7.47
N VAL A 32 -3.49 1.66 -6.96
CA VAL A 32 -3.43 0.56 -5.98
C VAL A 32 -3.73 -0.78 -6.66
N LEU A 33 -2.75 -1.68 -6.63
CA LEU A 33 -2.89 -3.07 -7.06
C LEU A 33 -3.33 -3.95 -5.89
N GLY A 34 -4.25 -4.88 -6.16
CA GLY A 34 -4.81 -5.79 -5.15
C GLY A 34 -5.98 -5.17 -4.38
N GLY A 35 -6.08 -5.52 -3.09
CA GLY A 35 -7.15 -5.06 -2.19
C GLY A 35 -8.26 -6.08 -1.92
N ALA A 36 -8.26 -7.22 -2.61
CA ALA A 36 -9.06 -8.40 -2.23
C ALA A 36 -8.34 -9.29 -1.20
N THR A 37 -7.01 -9.18 -1.14
CA THR A 37 -6.14 -9.91 -0.20
C THR A 37 -5.39 -8.92 0.70
N PRO A 38 -4.81 -9.35 1.84
CA PRO A 38 -4.08 -8.48 2.77
C PRO A 38 -2.76 -7.89 2.23
N ILE A 39 -2.37 -8.24 1.02
CA ILE A 39 -1.18 -7.72 0.34
C ILE A 39 -1.66 -6.69 -0.68
N VAL A 40 -1.27 -5.44 -0.48
CA VAL A 40 -1.66 -4.29 -1.29
C VAL A 40 -0.39 -3.63 -1.80
N SER A 41 -0.34 -3.28 -3.09
CA SER A 41 0.81 -2.59 -3.66
C SER A 41 0.39 -1.24 -4.23
N VAL A 42 1.19 -0.20 -4.00
CA VAL A 42 1.05 1.11 -4.64
C VAL A 42 2.11 1.21 -5.74
N VAL A 43 1.67 1.53 -6.97
CA VAL A 43 2.60 1.70 -8.10
C VAL A 43 3.35 3.01 -7.95
N VAL A 44 4.68 2.96 -8.08
CA VAL A 44 5.56 4.14 -8.09
C VAL A 44 6.19 4.31 -9.47
N GLY A 45 6.68 3.22 -10.07
CA GLY A 45 7.29 3.23 -11.40
C GLY A 45 8.81 3.04 -11.34
N ASP A 46 9.56 4.15 -11.40
CA ASP A 46 11.02 4.06 -11.44
C ASP A 46 11.63 3.49 -10.15
N GLU A 47 12.75 2.78 -10.27
CA GLU A 47 13.41 2.09 -9.16
C GLU A 47 13.97 3.06 -8.12
N GLU A 48 14.61 4.14 -8.57
CA GLU A 48 15.18 5.16 -7.70
C GLU A 48 14.07 5.83 -6.89
N GLN A 49 12.97 6.19 -7.58
CA GLN A 49 11.78 6.77 -6.93
C GLN A 49 11.16 5.78 -5.93
N THR A 50 11.08 4.49 -6.27
CA THR A 50 10.52 3.45 -5.40
C THR A 50 11.37 3.25 -4.13
N LEU A 51 12.70 3.25 -4.25
CA LEU A 51 13.61 3.15 -3.12
C LEU A 51 13.57 4.41 -2.26
N LYS A 52 13.58 5.59 -2.87
CA LYS A 52 13.48 6.88 -2.17
C LYS A 52 12.15 6.98 -1.40
N ALA A 53 11.04 6.60 -2.03
CA ALA A 53 9.72 6.61 -1.42
C ALA A 53 9.65 5.68 -0.20
N GLY A 54 10.21 4.47 -0.31
CA GLY A 54 10.32 3.54 0.82
C GLY A 54 11.18 4.12 1.96
N HIS A 55 12.29 4.77 1.62
CA HIS A 55 13.15 5.42 2.61
C HIS A 55 12.44 6.56 3.35
N ILE A 56 11.71 7.43 2.65
CA ILE A 56 10.95 8.52 3.26
C ILE A 56 9.87 7.98 4.21
N LEU A 57 9.14 6.95 3.81
CA LEU A 57 8.14 6.31 4.68
C LEU A 57 8.80 5.68 5.90
N PHE A 58 9.97 5.06 5.74
CA PHE A 58 10.73 4.50 6.86
C PHE A 58 11.15 5.58 7.87
N GLN A 59 11.63 6.74 7.41
CA GLN A 59 11.94 7.89 8.28
C GLN A 59 10.70 8.43 9.02
N LYS A 60 9.52 8.28 8.43
CA LYS A 60 8.23 8.61 9.07
C LYS A 60 7.72 7.49 10.02
N GLY A 61 8.50 6.44 10.22
CA GLY A 61 8.17 5.31 11.11
C GLY A 61 7.38 4.18 10.45
N PHE A 62 7.21 4.20 9.13
CA PHE A 62 6.47 3.18 8.38
C PHE A 62 7.40 2.33 7.52
N TYR A 63 7.56 1.07 7.90
CA TYR A 63 8.25 0.10 7.06
C TYR A 63 7.30 -0.46 5.99
N VAL A 64 7.56 -0.12 4.73
CA VAL A 64 6.92 -0.71 3.55
C VAL A 64 7.99 -1.23 2.60
N GLN A 65 7.72 -2.35 1.94
CA GLN A 65 8.71 -2.99 1.10
C GLN A 65 8.74 -2.32 -0.28
N SER A 66 9.87 -1.70 -0.63
CA SER A 66 10.17 -1.29 -2.01
C SER A 66 10.48 -2.53 -2.85
N VAL A 67 9.64 -2.83 -3.83
CA VAL A 67 9.80 -3.97 -4.75
C VAL A 67 10.13 -3.42 -6.14
N ILE A 68 11.31 -3.76 -6.63
CA ILE A 68 11.90 -3.30 -7.89
C ILE A 68 12.38 -4.51 -8.73
N PHE A 69 13.04 -4.29 -9.88
CA PHE A 69 13.60 -5.37 -10.68
C PHE A 69 14.58 -6.21 -9.83
N PRO A 70 14.63 -7.55 -9.98
CA PRO A 70 13.94 -8.40 -10.97
C PRO A 70 12.56 -8.93 -10.54
N ALA A 71 12.05 -8.51 -9.36
CA ALA A 71 10.78 -9.02 -8.83
C ALA A 71 9.55 -8.44 -9.53
N VAL A 72 9.71 -7.29 -10.20
CA VAL A 72 8.74 -6.64 -11.09
C VAL A 72 9.43 -6.28 -12.41
N PRO A 73 8.68 -6.01 -13.50
CA PRO A 73 9.25 -5.52 -14.75
C PRO A 73 10.03 -4.21 -14.55
N TYR A 74 10.95 -3.91 -15.48
CA TYR A 74 11.65 -2.63 -15.51
C TYR A 74 10.67 -1.44 -15.48
N HIS A 75 11.00 -0.42 -14.68
CA HIS A 75 10.15 0.75 -14.40
C HIS A 75 8.76 0.42 -13.86
N GLY A 76 8.58 -0.79 -13.30
CA GLY A 76 7.34 -1.27 -12.68
C GLY A 76 7.39 -1.31 -11.15
N GLY A 77 8.26 -0.51 -10.53
CA GLY A 77 8.48 -0.46 -9.09
C GLY A 77 7.22 -0.18 -8.29
N VAL A 78 7.06 -0.90 -7.18
CA VAL A 78 5.88 -0.79 -6.30
C VAL A 78 6.29 -0.76 -4.83
N LEU A 79 5.49 -0.08 -4.01
CA LEU A 79 5.54 -0.19 -2.55
C LEU A 79 4.54 -1.24 -2.10
N ARG A 80 5.02 -2.38 -1.61
CA ARG A 80 4.21 -3.49 -1.11
C ARG A 80 3.94 -3.32 0.38
N ILE A 81 2.66 -3.30 0.72
CA ILE A 81 2.11 -3.13 2.08
C ILE A 81 1.40 -4.43 2.47
N GLN A 82 1.74 -4.96 3.64
CA GLN A 82 1.12 -6.16 4.18
C GLN A 82 0.35 -5.78 5.44
N VAL A 83 -0.98 -5.81 5.37
CA VAL A 83 -1.83 -5.45 6.51
C VAL A 83 -2.22 -6.71 7.29
N ASN A 84 -2.16 -6.65 8.63
CA ASN A 84 -2.61 -7.72 9.51
C ASN A 84 -3.75 -7.22 10.42
N ALA A 85 -4.37 -8.16 11.14
CA ALA A 85 -5.47 -7.87 12.08
C ALA A 85 -5.00 -7.14 13.36
N ASN A 86 -3.70 -7.19 13.68
CA ASN A 86 -3.12 -6.62 14.89
C ASN A 86 -2.73 -5.14 14.73
N HIS A 87 -2.62 -4.63 13.50
CA HIS A 87 -2.44 -3.20 13.27
C HIS A 87 -3.61 -2.42 13.85
N LYS A 88 -3.29 -1.36 14.59
CA LYS A 88 -4.28 -0.41 15.07
C LYS A 88 -4.88 0.33 13.86
N PRO A 89 -6.20 0.51 13.77
CA PRO A 89 -6.82 1.23 12.66
C PRO A 89 -6.24 2.63 12.44
N ASP A 90 -5.87 3.31 13.52
CA ASP A 90 -5.29 4.65 13.44
C ASP A 90 -3.89 4.63 12.82
N SER A 91 -3.04 3.63 13.14
CA SER A 91 -1.76 3.45 12.45
C SER A 91 -1.92 3.20 10.94
N VAL A 92 -3.00 2.54 10.52
CA VAL A 92 -3.32 2.37 9.09
C VAL A 92 -3.74 3.70 8.45
N LYS A 93 -4.53 4.52 9.15
CA LYS A 93 -4.88 5.87 8.70
C LYS A 93 -3.66 6.78 8.64
N ASP A 94 -2.74 6.69 9.61
CA ASP A 94 -1.52 7.46 9.64
C ASP A 94 -0.61 7.09 8.47
N LEU A 95 -0.52 5.79 8.12
CA LEU A 95 0.17 5.36 6.91
C LEU A 95 -0.47 5.96 5.65
N VAL A 96 -1.80 5.94 5.55
CA VAL A 96 -2.53 6.59 4.45
C VAL A 96 -2.21 8.09 4.38
N ASN A 97 -2.13 8.78 5.51
CA ASN A 97 -1.74 10.19 5.57
C ASN A 97 -0.28 10.39 5.15
N ALA A 98 0.63 9.50 5.54
CA ALA A 98 2.03 9.55 5.13
C ALA A 98 2.17 9.42 3.61
N PHE A 99 1.36 8.58 2.95
CA PHE A 99 1.28 8.54 1.49
C PHE A 99 0.81 9.85 0.87
N LYS A 100 -0.13 10.56 1.50
CA LYS A 100 -0.58 11.88 1.05
C LYS A 100 0.53 12.92 1.13
N GLU A 101 1.34 12.87 2.18
CA GLU A 101 2.52 13.73 2.31
C GLU A 101 3.60 13.36 1.30
N LEU A 102 3.83 12.06 1.09
CA LEU A 102 4.83 11.54 0.17
C LEU A 102 4.59 12.00 -1.28
N GLN A 103 3.33 12.16 -1.69
CA GLN A 103 2.96 12.71 -3.00
C GLN A 103 3.46 14.16 -3.25
N LYS A 104 3.94 14.86 -2.23
CA LYS A 104 4.58 16.18 -2.37
C LYS A 104 6.06 16.08 -2.78
N GLU A 105 6.68 14.93 -2.54
CA GLU A 105 8.11 14.70 -2.74
C GLU A 105 8.39 13.73 -3.90
N ILE A 106 7.42 12.85 -4.20
CA ILE A 106 7.49 11.81 -5.23
C ILE A 106 6.28 11.95 -6.14
N GLU A 107 6.52 11.90 -7.45
CA GLU A 107 5.46 11.88 -8.44
C GLU A 107 4.96 10.44 -8.64
N PHE A 108 3.68 10.21 -8.38
CA PHE A 108 3.05 8.91 -8.56
C PHE A 108 2.26 8.86 -9.87
N PRO A 109 2.26 7.72 -10.58
CA PRO A 109 1.36 7.53 -11.70
C PRO A 109 -0.09 7.56 -11.20
N THR A 110 -0.86 8.52 -11.71
CA THR A 110 -2.28 8.67 -11.34
C THR A 110 -3.09 7.54 -11.96
N ALA A 111 -4.11 7.05 -11.25
CA ALA A 111 -5.06 6.07 -11.78
C ALA A 111 -5.94 6.70 -12.89
N GLY A 112 -5.40 6.77 -14.12
CA GLY A 112 -6.08 7.31 -15.31
C GLY A 112 -5.31 7.02 -16.60
N LEU A 113 -5.80 6.02 -17.35
CA LEU A 113 -5.57 5.77 -18.79
C LEU A 113 -4.12 5.64 -19.31
N LYS A 114 -3.63 4.40 -19.34
CA LYS A 114 -3.01 3.86 -20.56
C LYS A 114 -3.83 2.66 -21.05
N LYS A 115 -4.81 2.94 -21.91
CA LYS A 115 -5.13 2.06 -23.06
C LYS A 115 -4.22 2.53 -24.19
N ALA A 116 -3.19 1.76 -24.49
CA ALA A 116 -2.37 1.77 -25.71
C ALA A 116 -1.34 0.65 -25.50
N ALA A 117 -1.24 -0.41 -26.29
CA ALA A 117 -1.68 -0.68 -27.65
C ALA A 117 -2.20 -2.12 -27.77
#